data_AF-A0A454CZ24-F1
#
_entry.id   AF-A0A454CZ24-F1
#
_cell.length_a   1.000
_cell.length_b   1.000
_cell.length_c   1.000
_cell.angle_alpha   90.00
_cell.angle_beta   90.00
_cell.angle_gamma   90.00
#
_symmetry.space_group_name_H-M   'P 1'
#
loop_
_entity.id
_entity.type
_entity.pdbx_description
1 polymer ?
#
loop_
_entity_poly.entity_id
_entity_poly.type
_entity_poly.pdbx_seq_one_letter_code
_entity_poly.pdbx_strand_id
1 'polypeptide(L)'
;MARIGNPVHPSVTLFQQITSYQYENLDGSGYPHGLDRSGIPIAAQIAAVANVFDVMTTHHPYRQAWSIPYALLELEKRVYQGLLSRECVNALREHQGYLKQIIHKYPEHYAGMGLM
;
A
#
# COMPACT_ATOMS: atom_id res chain seq x y z
N MET A 1 -18.35 9.92 23.84
CA MET A 1 -18.18 9.57 22.41
C MET A 1 -17.11 10.47 21.83
N ALA A 2 -15.98 9.91 21.37
CA ALA A 2 -14.88 10.70 20.87
C ALA A 2 -15.24 11.28 19.48
N ARG A 3 -15.20 12.61 19.35
CA ARG A 3 -15.45 13.33 18.10
C ARG A 3 -14.26 13.16 17.14
N ILE A 4 -14.54 13.09 15.83
CA ILE A 4 -13.53 13.20 14.78
C ILE A 4 -12.80 14.54 14.98
N GLY A 5 -11.46 14.49 15.12
CA GLY A 5 -10.62 15.65 15.48
C GLY A 5 -10.05 15.63 16.90
N ASN A 6 -10.46 14.69 17.76
CA ASN A 6 -9.76 14.45 19.02
C ASN A 6 -8.42 13.73 18.75
N PRO A 7 -7.26 14.26 19.19
CA PRO A 7 -5.96 13.63 18.96
C PRO A 7 -5.79 12.24 19.58
N VAL A 8 -6.66 11.87 20.52
CA VAL A 8 -6.67 10.55 21.19
C VAL A 8 -7.70 9.60 20.55
N HIS A 9 -8.34 9.99 19.44
CA HIS A 9 -9.26 9.10 18.74
C HIS A 9 -8.50 7.94 18.08
N PRO A 10 -8.96 6.68 18.17
CA PRO A 10 -8.26 5.53 17.59
C PRO A 10 -7.94 5.66 16.09
N SER A 11 -8.78 6.35 15.33
CA SER A 11 -8.49 6.63 13.90
C SER A 11 -7.25 7.52 13.71
N VAL A 12 -6.99 8.47 14.62
CA VAL A 12 -5.79 9.33 14.53
C VAL A 12 -4.54 8.48 14.72
N THR A 13 -4.53 7.59 15.71
CA THR A 13 -3.44 6.64 15.91
C THR A 13 -3.23 5.74 14.69
N LEU A 14 -4.32 5.21 14.11
CA LEU A 14 -4.26 4.39 12.89
C LEU A 14 -3.65 5.17 11.71
N PHE A 15 -4.10 6.40 11.49
CA PHE A 15 -3.57 7.25 10.42
C PHE A 15 -2.10 7.56 10.64
N GLN A 16 -1.69 7.88 11.87
CA GLN A 16 -0.27 8.11 12.21
C GLN A 16 0.59 6.90 11.86
N GLN A 17 0.16 5.69 12.23
CA GLN A 17 0.88 4.46 11.88
C GLN A 17 1.06 4.31 10.37
N ILE A 18 -0.02 4.54 9.59
CA ILE A 18 0.05 4.44 8.13
C ILE A 18 1.00 5.49 7.56
N THR A 19 0.80 6.77 7.91
CA THR A 19 1.59 7.87 7.34
C THR A 19 3.07 7.80 7.69
N SER A 20 3.40 7.32 8.89
CA SER A 20 4.78 7.23 9.36
C SER A 20 5.53 6.03 8.80
N TYR A 21 4.86 4.92 8.49
CA TYR A 21 5.55 3.64 8.24
C TYR A 21 5.19 2.95 6.91
N GLN A 22 4.27 3.47 6.09
CA GLN A 22 3.87 2.80 4.82
C GLN A 22 4.98 2.73 3.75
N TYR A 23 6.07 3.47 3.92
CA TYR A 23 7.24 3.45 3.04
C TYR A 23 8.42 2.63 3.60
N GLU A 24 8.25 2.01 4.77
CA GLU A 24 9.19 1.04 5.31
C GLU A 24 9.09 -0.30 4.56
N ASN A 25 10.22 -0.96 4.35
CA ASN A 25 10.28 -2.31 3.78
C ASN A 25 10.54 -3.30 4.91
N LEU A 26 9.94 -4.50 4.84
CA LEU A 26 10.05 -5.46 5.94
C LEU A 26 11.47 -5.99 6.21
N ASP A 27 12.41 -5.80 5.28
CA ASP A 27 13.82 -6.15 5.40
C ASP A 27 14.69 -5.02 6.00
N GLY A 28 14.11 -3.87 6.34
CA GLY A 28 14.82 -2.71 6.88
C GLY A 28 15.40 -1.77 5.83
N SER A 29 15.25 -2.05 4.53
CA SER A 29 15.76 -1.18 3.45
C SER A 29 14.89 0.05 3.16
N GLY A 30 13.74 0.17 3.83
CA GLY A 30 12.80 1.27 3.64
C GLY A 30 13.17 2.54 4.40
N TYR A 31 12.26 3.51 4.36
CA TYR A 31 12.46 4.83 4.94
C TYR A 31 11.16 5.35 5.59
N PRO A 32 11.23 6.32 6.52
CA PRO A 32 12.41 7.09 6.94
C PRO A 32 13.22 6.50 8.10
N HIS A 33 12.75 5.43 8.74
CA HIS A 33 13.31 4.89 9.98
C HIS A 33 14.15 3.62 9.77
N GLY A 34 14.00 2.91 8.65
CA GLY A 34 14.75 1.68 8.36
C GLY A 34 14.31 0.53 9.26
N LEU A 35 13.00 0.41 9.52
CA LEU A 35 12.44 -0.61 10.42
C LEU A 35 12.34 -1.95 9.71
N ASP A 36 12.57 -3.03 10.44
CA ASP A 36 12.23 -4.37 9.98
C ASP A 36 10.75 -4.71 10.24
N ARG A 37 10.33 -5.91 9.82
CA ARG A 37 8.96 -6.43 10.02
C ARG A 37 8.41 -6.23 11.43
N SER A 38 9.23 -6.37 12.48
CA SER A 38 8.77 -6.29 13.87
C SER A 38 8.42 -4.85 14.29
N GLY A 39 9.02 -3.85 13.63
CA GLY A 39 8.78 -2.43 13.88
C GLY A 39 7.61 -1.84 13.08
N ILE A 40 7.12 -2.52 12.03
CA ILE A 40 6.14 -1.96 11.10
C ILE A 40 4.72 -2.42 11.49
N PRO A 41 3.81 -1.52 11.90
CA PRO A 41 2.44 -1.88 12.26
C PRO A 41 1.67 -2.50 11.09
N ILE A 42 0.76 -3.43 11.37
CA ILE A 42 -0.04 -4.11 10.34
C ILE A 42 -0.80 -3.12 9.42
N ALA A 43 -1.29 -2.02 9.97
CA ALA A 43 -1.98 -0.98 9.19
C ALA A 43 -1.07 -0.38 8.10
N ALA A 44 0.20 -0.14 8.42
CA ALA A 44 1.18 0.36 7.46
C ALA A 44 1.56 -0.71 6.43
N GLN A 45 1.66 -1.98 6.83
CA GLN A 45 1.90 -3.08 5.89
C GLN A 45 0.77 -3.23 4.86
N ILE A 46 -0.49 -3.10 5.31
CA ILE A 46 -1.67 -3.11 4.42
C ILE A 46 -1.61 -1.92 3.46
N ALA A 47 -1.35 -0.72 3.97
CA ALA A 47 -1.26 0.49 3.17
C ALA A 47 -0.11 0.44 2.15
N ALA A 48 1.05 -0.10 2.52
CA ALA A 48 2.19 -0.28 1.63
C ALA A 48 1.83 -1.19 0.43
N VAL A 49 1.17 -2.33 0.68
CA VAL A 49 0.70 -3.23 -0.38
C VAL A 49 -0.32 -2.55 -1.27
N ALA A 50 -1.30 -1.84 -0.69
CA ALA A 50 -2.32 -1.11 -1.43
C ALA A 50 -1.71 -0.01 -2.32
N ASN A 51 -0.77 0.79 -1.79
CA ASN A 51 -0.09 1.85 -2.51
C ASN A 51 0.74 1.31 -3.69
N VAL A 52 1.54 0.25 -3.45
CA VAL A 52 2.34 -0.36 -4.52
C VAL A 52 1.45 -0.95 -5.61
N PHE A 53 0.35 -1.61 -5.24
CA PHE A 53 -0.61 -2.14 -6.20
C PHE A 53 -1.25 -1.02 -7.03
N ASP A 54 -1.72 0.04 -6.38
CA ASP A 54 -2.40 1.15 -7.04
C ASP A 54 -1.48 1.85 -8.06
N VAL A 55 -0.23 2.16 -7.67
CA VAL A 55 0.80 2.71 -8.57
C VAL A 55 1.11 1.78 -9.76
N MET A 56 0.93 0.47 -9.60
CA MET A 56 1.11 -0.47 -10.73
C MET A 56 -0.09 -0.50 -11.67
N THR A 57 -1.30 -0.35 -11.15
CA THR A 57 -2.55 -0.45 -11.91
C THR A 57 -3.10 0.88 -12.39
N THR A 58 -2.45 1.99 -12.07
CA THR A 58 -2.83 3.33 -12.52
C THR A 58 -2.08 3.73 -13.81
N HIS A 59 -2.80 4.38 -14.73
CA HIS A 59 -2.21 4.91 -15.95
C HIS A 59 -1.46 6.22 -15.66
N HIS A 60 -0.20 6.28 -16.08
CA HIS A 60 0.66 7.47 -16.00
C HIS A 60 1.00 7.99 -17.41
N PRO A 61 1.30 9.29 -17.59
CA PRO A 61 1.70 9.86 -18.88
C PRO A 61 2.87 9.14 -19.57
N TYR A 62 3.74 8.51 -18.76
CA TYR A 62 4.95 7.82 -19.19
C TYR A 62 4.90 6.30 -18.98
N ARG A 63 3.79 5.75 -18.46
CA ARG A 63 3.67 4.31 -18.19
C ARG A 63 2.21 3.84 -18.25
N GLN A 64 1.96 2.81 -19.04
CA GLN A 64 0.66 2.14 -19.04
C GLN A 64 0.45 1.33 -17.75
N ALA A 65 -0.78 1.33 -17.25
CA ALA A 65 -1.22 0.50 -16.16
C ALA A 65 -0.92 -0.98 -16.46
N TRP A 66 -0.45 -1.70 -15.45
CA TRP A 66 -0.30 -3.14 -15.52
C TRP A 66 -1.65 -3.83 -15.34
N SER A 67 -1.77 -5.04 -15.89
CA SER A 67 -2.91 -5.90 -15.61
C SER A 67 -2.86 -6.36 -14.14
N ILE A 68 -4.04 -6.58 -13.54
CA ILE A 68 -4.15 -7.08 -12.15
C ILE A 68 -3.29 -8.33 -11.93
N PRO A 69 -3.30 -9.37 -12.79
CA PRO A 69 -2.45 -10.55 -12.61
C PRO A 69 -0.96 -10.22 -12.62
N TYR A 70 -0.52 -9.28 -13.47
CA TYR A 70 0.88 -8.89 -13.54
C TYR A 70 1.31 -8.07 -12.32
N ALA A 71 0.45 -7.16 -11.83
CA ALA A 71 0.69 -6.43 -10.58
C ALA A 71 0.78 -7.38 -9.38
N LEU A 72 -0.11 -8.38 -9.28
CA LEU A 72 -0.05 -9.41 -8.22
C LEU A 72 1.24 -10.23 -8.29
N LEU A 73 1.69 -10.63 -9.49
CA LEU A 73 2.96 -11.32 -9.67
C LEU A 73 4.14 -10.47 -9.20
N GLU A 74 4.13 -9.16 -9.45
CA GLU A 74 5.19 -8.28 -8.97
C GLU A 74 5.18 -8.13 -7.44
N LEU A 75 3.99 -8.05 -6.83
CA LEU A 75 3.87 -8.07 -5.36
C LEU A 75 4.43 -9.37 -4.77
N GLU A 76 4.25 -10.52 -5.43
CA GLU A 76 4.85 -11.79 -5.01
C GLU A 76 6.38 -11.76 -5.03
N LYS A 77 6.97 -11.17 -6.07
CA LYS A 77 8.44 -10.99 -6.12
C LYS A 77 8.92 -10.12 -4.97
N ARG A 78 8.21 -9.04 -4.66
CA ARG A 78 8.54 -8.18 -3.52
C ARG A 78 8.42 -8.89 -2.18
N VAL A 79 7.44 -9.79 -2.03
CA VAL A 79 7.35 -10.67 -0.85
C VAL A 79 8.56 -11.61 -0.78
N TYR A 80 8.97 -12.21 -1.91
CA TYR A 80 10.15 -13.07 -1.96
C TYR A 80 11.45 -12.32 -1.62
N GLN A 81 11.56 -11.05 -2.03
CA GLN A 81 12.66 -10.16 -1.68
C GLN A 81 12.63 -9.68 -0.24
N GLY A 82 11.60 -10.02 0.55
CA GLY A 82 11.47 -9.56 1.93
C GLY A 82 10.97 -8.12 2.08
N LEU A 83 10.48 -7.48 1.01
CA LEU A 83 10.05 -6.08 1.04
C LEU A 83 8.62 -5.92 1.55
N LEU A 84 7.72 -6.85 1.20
CA LEU A 84 6.29 -6.75 1.49
C LEU A 84 5.76 -7.93 2.31
N SER A 85 4.62 -7.69 2.97
CA SER A 85 3.93 -8.69 3.79
C SER A 85 3.23 -9.73 2.93
N ARG A 86 3.61 -11.01 3.09
CA ARG A 86 2.97 -12.15 2.43
C ARG A 86 1.48 -12.21 2.77
N GLU A 87 1.14 -11.96 4.02
CA GLU A 87 -0.22 -12.02 4.53
C GLU A 87 -1.10 -10.96 3.85
N CYS A 88 -0.60 -9.72 3.74
CA CYS A 88 -1.31 -8.63 3.07
C CYS A 88 -1.45 -8.86 1.56
N VAL A 89 -0.40 -9.36 0.90
CA VAL A 89 -0.44 -9.68 -0.55
C VAL A 89 -1.42 -10.83 -0.84
N ASN A 90 -1.46 -11.85 0.02
CA ASN A 90 -2.43 -12.94 -0.12
C ASN A 90 -3.87 -12.43 0.07
N ALA A 91 -4.12 -11.61 1.08
CA ALA A 91 -5.43 -11.00 1.29
C ALA A 91 -5.91 -10.21 0.07
N LEU A 92 -5.01 -9.44 -0.57
CA LEU A 92 -5.31 -8.73 -1.82
C LEU A 92 -5.64 -9.69 -2.97
N ARG A 93 -4.84 -10.76 -3.14
CA ARG A 93 -5.02 -11.76 -4.22
C ARG A 93 -6.34 -12.52 -4.10
N GLU A 94 -6.72 -12.91 -2.89
CA GLU A 94 -7.97 -13.62 -2.62
C GLU A 94 -9.20 -12.78 -3.05
N HIS A 95 -9.05 -11.46 -3.10
CA HIS A 95 -10.10 -10.52 -3.48
C HIS A 95 -9.91 -9.94 -4.89
N GLN A 96 -9.04 -10.51 -5.73
CA GLN A 96 -8.72 -9.96 -7.06
C GLN A 96 -9.93 -9.76 -7.98
N GLY A 97 -10.99 -10.58 -7.83
CA GLY A 97 -12.24 -10.41 -8.59
C GLY A 97 -12.96 -9.10 -8.26
N TYR A 98 -12.85 -8.63 -7.02
CA TYR A 98 -13.42 -7.37 -6.56
C TYR A 98 -12.56 -6.16 -6.98
N LEU A 99 -11.24 -6.32 -7.05
CA LEU A 99 -10.31 -5.25 -7.47
C LEU A 99 -10.67 -4.68 -8.85
N LYS A 100 -11.06 -5.55 -9.79
CA LYS A 100 -11.50 -5.11 -11.13
C LYS A 100 -12.71 -4.18 -11.07
N GLN A 101 -13.63 -4.43 -10.14
CA GLN A 101 -14.81 -3.60 -9.94
C GLN A 101 -14.44 -2.24 -9.33
N ILE A 102 -13.54 -2.24 -8.34
CA ILE A 102 -13.06 -1.02 -7.69
C ILE A 102 -12.32 -0.12 -8.68
N ILE A 103 -11.33 -0.64 -9.41
CA ILE A 103 -10.54 0.14 -10.38
C ILE A 103 -11.44 0.73 -11.48
N HIS A 104 -12.45 -0.03 -11.92
CA HIS A 104 -13.39 0.47 -12.93
C HIS A 104 -14.33 1.55 -12.35
N LYS A 105 -14.77 1.40 -11.10
CA LYS A 105 -15.70 2.33 -10.45
C LYS A 105 -15.01 3.62 -9.99
N TYR A 106 -13.76 3.53 -9.57
CA TYR A 106 -12.95 4.63 -9.06
C TYR A 106 -11.62 4.66 -9.84
N PRO A 107 -11.64 5.07 -11.12
CA PRO A 107 -10.41 5.18 -11.89
C PRO A 107 -9.54 6.28 -11.28
N GLU A 108 -8.37 5.89 -10.80
CA GLU A 108 -7.34 6.84 -10.40
C GLU A 108 -6.82 7.55 -11.66
N HIS A 109 -6.96 8.88 -11.68
CA HIS A 109 -6.34 9.72 -12.67
C HIS A 109 -5.01 10.19 -12.09
N TYR A 110 -3.93 10.08 -12.85
CA TYR A 110 -2.64 10.60 -12.42
C TYR A 110 -2.70 12.11 -12.18
N ALA A 111 -2.97 12.49 -10.93
CA ALA A 111 -2.65 13.80 -10.40
C ALA A 111 -1.15 13.73 -10.14
N GLY A 112 -0.34 14.27 -11.06
CA GLY A 112 1.11 14.16 -10.98
C GLY A 112 1.60 14.43 -9.57
N MET A 113 2.07 13.38 -8.88
CA MET A 113 2.71 13.54 -7.59
C MET A 113 4.05 14.24 -7.84
N GLY A 114 4.00 15.57 -7.80
CA GLY A 114 5.12 16.42 -7.47
C GLY A 114 5.51 16.12 -6.04
N LEU A 115 6.34 15.11 -5.85
CA LEU A 115 7.20 14.99 -4.68
C LEU A 115 8.57 15.50 -5.12
N MET A 116 8.77 16.81 -4.92
CA MET A 116 10.08 17.35 -4.52
C MET A 116 10.37 16.89 -3.09
#